data_AF-A0A1F5A3W1-F1
#
_entry.id   AF-A0A1F5A3W1-F1
#
_cell.length_a   1.000
_cell.length_b   1.000
_cell.length_c   1.000
_cell.angle_alpha   90.00
_cell.angle_beta   90.00
_cell.angle_gamma   90.00
#
_symmetry.space_group_name_H-M   'P 1'
#
loop_
_entity.id
_entity.type
_entity.pdbx_description
1 polymer ?
#
loop_
_entity_poly.entity_id
_entity_poly.type
_entity_poly.pdbx_seq_one_letter_code
_entity_poly.pdbx_strand_id
1 'polypeptide(L)'
;MNEVEELSKLDPAGLPHLKPILLDDLYQSVSKNLHLELGRGPVLYLLSPSFSVLNPTADEGITDFITRKEALLDYLKEAIVQNLAVYSVLIDISSYFIEQNNGLVLARLRERDSEGRRFEIKFYTHSPLELLTRYEDKIYVGRDFLDLYSPNRKYFGVKDSIVSLKAQFVRLSERAGSKLKKVQEFGSYFQEIGDSVNELHNEGLLILQSLPPHLDFAKLSGKDLIDINAQYRTINHYVIELHDTIAEFESLLRFKERSDFVRYVTKYKKDVTNLISYFNIKINGVIAQRIRLCKAKHP
;
A
#
# COMPACT_ATOMS: atom_id res chain seq x y z
N MET A 1 -15.43 -6.19 10.08
CA MET A 1 -14.75 -6.01 8.78
C MET A 1 -15.77 -6.54 7.80
N ASN A 2 -16.34 -5.68 6.97
CA ASN A 2 -17.57 -5.98 6.25
C ASN A 2 -17.36 -5.84 4.74
N GLU A 3 -16.14 -6.10 4.27
CA GLU A 3 -15.76 -5.90 2.86
C GLU A 3 -16.66 -6.71 1.92
N VAL A 4 -17.12 -7.89 2.34
CA VAL A 4 -18.07 -8.71 1.58
C VAL A 4 -19.43 -8.02 1.44
N GLU A 5 -20.00 -7.51 2.54
CA GLU A 5 -21.27 -6.79 2.52
C GLU A 5 -21.20 -5.53 1.64
N GLU A 6 -20.08 -4.84 1.66
CA GLU A 6 -19.87 -3.57 0.97
C GLU A 6 -19.60 -3.77 -0.53
N LEU A 7 -18.76 -4.74 -0.89
CA LEU A 7 -18.58 -5.15 -2.28
C LEU A 7 -19.88 -5.70 -2.89
N SER A 8 -20.71 -6.37 -2.09
CA SER A 8 -22.01 -6.90 -2.56
C SER A 8 -22.95 -5.82 -3.09
N LYS A 9 -22.82 -4.58 -2.59
CA LYS A 9 -23.63 -3.42 -3.03
C LYS A 9 -23.23 -2.92 -4.41
N LEU A 10 -22.03 -3.25 -4.89
CA LEU A 10 -21.54 -2.78 -6.18
C LEU A 10 -22.14 -3.57 -7.34
N ASP A 11 -22.46 -2.83 -8.40
CA ASP A 11 -22.76 -3.38 -9.71
C ASP A 11 -21.50 -3.31 -10.59
N PRO A 12 -20.96 -4.45 -11.06
CA PRO A 12 -19.82 -4.47 -11.98
C PRO A 12 -20.02 -3.63 -13.23
N ALA A 13 -21.26 -3.54 -13.74
CA ALA A 13 -21.56 -2.73 -14.93
C ALA A 13 -21.40 -1.22 -14.70
N GLY A 14 -21.45 -0.77 -13.44
CA GLY A 14 -21.23 0.62 -13.05
C GLY A 14 -19.76 0.99 -12.81
N LEU A 15 -18.84 0.02 -12.87
CA LEU A 15 -17.43 0.26 -12.65
C LEU A 15 -16.74 0.78 -13.92
N PRO A 16 -15.74 1.67 -13.79
CA PRO A 16 -15.02 2.20 -14.95
C PRO A 16 -14.25 1.08 -15.66
N HIS A 17 -14.23 1.10 -16.99
CA HIS A 17 -13.41 0.14 -17.75
C HIS A 17 -11.92 0.29 -17.40
N LEU A 18 -11.30 -0.84 -17.03
CA LEU A 18 -9.86 -0.91 -16.85
C LEU A 18 -9.18 -0.88 -18.21
N LYS A 19 -8.16 -0.03 -18.35
CA LYS A 19 -7.39 0.04 -19.59
C LYS A 19 -6.47 -1.18 -19.65
N PRO A 20 -6.41 -1.91 -20.77
CA PRO A 20 -5.43 -2.98 -20.90
C PRO A 20 -4.02 -2.43 -20.71
N ILE A 21 -3.24 -3.07 -19.84
CA ILE A 21 -1.83 -2.77 -19.64
C ILE A 21 -1.00 -4.01 -19.97
N LEU A 22 0.17 -3.79 -20.58
CA LEU A 22 1.14 -4.86 -20.77
C LEU A 22 1.87 -5.10 -19.45
N LEU A 23 1.66 -6.27 -18.85
CA LEU A 23 2.33 -6.72 -17.64
C LEU A 23 3.57 -7.55 -18.00
N ASP A 24 4.65 -7.37 -17.25
CA ASP A 24 5.81 -8.27 -17.32
C ASP A 24 5.51 -9.62 -16.65
N ASP A 25 6.47 -10.55 -16.74
CA ASP A 25 6.31 -11.92 -16.24
C ASP A 25 6.04 -11.98 -14.74
N LEU A 26 6.65 -11.08 -13.95
CA LEU A 26 6.44 -11.04 -12.50
C LEU A 26 5.01 -10.61 -12.17
N TYR A 27 4.52 -9.53 -12.78
CA TYR A 27 3.15 -9.07 -12.57
C TYR A 27 2.10 -10.04 -13.14
N GLN A 28 2.39 -10.71 -14.26
CA GLN A 28 1.53 -11.79 -14.77
C GLN A 28 1.49 -12.98 -13.80
N SER A 29 2.62 -13.35 -13.21
CA SER A 29 2.70 -14.40 -12.19
C SER A 29 1.89 -14.03 -10.95
N VAL A 30 2.03 -12.78 -10.48
CA VAL A 30 1.23 -12.25 -9.36
C VAL A 30 -0.27 -12.26 -9.70
N SER A 31 -0.67 -11.83 -10.90
CA SER A 31 -2.07 -11.84 -11.32
C SER A 31 -2.71 -13.24 -11.26
N LYS A 32 -1.97 -14.25 -11.71
CA LYS A 32 -2.40 -15.66 -11.68
C LYS A 32 -2.47 -16.22 -10.26
N ASN A 33 -1.64 -15.73 -9.34
CA ASN A 33 -1.49 -16.25 -7.98
C ASN A 33 -2.01 -15.29 -6.89
N LEU A 34 -2.76 -14.25 -7.26
CA LEU A 34 -3.32 -13.28 -6.33
C LEU A 34 -4.49 -13.91 -5.55
N HIS A 35 -4.31 -14.02 -4.24
CA HIS A 35 -5.34 -14.41 -3.28
C HIS A 35 -5.97 -13.16 -2.67
N LEU A 36 -7.25 -13.25 -2.32
CA LEU A 36 -7.97 -12.17 -1.65
C LEU A 36 -8.26 -12.55 -0.21
N GLU A 37 -8.05 -11.64 0.73
CA GLU A 37 -8.57 -11.75 2.08
C GLU A 37 -9.67 -10.71 2.30
N LEU A 38 -10.89 -11.18 2.50
CA LEU A 38 -12.10 -10.37 2.64
C LEU A 38 -12.76 -10.60 4.00
N GLY A 39 -13.12 -9.52 4.68
CA GLY A 39 -13.83 -9.62 5.95
C GLY A 39 -15.34 -9.75 5.74
N ARG A 40 -15.95 -10.57 6.58
CA ARG A 40 -17.39 -10.70 6.71
C ARG A 40 -17.74 -10.82 8.19
N GLY A 41 -18.33 -9.77 8.76
CA GLY A 41 -18.54 -9.67 10.20
C GLY A 41 -17.22 -9.80 11.00
N PRO A 42 -17.11 -10.78 11.93
CA PRO A 42 -15.88 -11.01 12.69
C PRO A 42 -14.88 -11.93 11.98
N VAL A 43 -15.27 -12.54 10.86
CA VAL A 43 -14.48 -13.56 10.15
C VAL A 43 -13.71 -12.93 9.00
N LEU A 44 -12.51 -13.43 8.74
CA LEU A 44 -11.70 -13.07 7.58
C LEU A 44 -11.51 -14.30 6.71
N TYR A 45 -12.02 -14.26 5.49
CA TYR A 45 -11.95 -15.34 4.51
C TYR A 45 -10.78 -15.15 3.56
N LEU A 46 -9.92 -16.16 3.46
CA LEU A 46 -8.88 -16.28 2.46
C LEU A 46 -9.44 -17.01 1.24
N LEU A 47 -9.43 -16.34 0.10
CA LEU A 47 -9.87 -16.85 -1.19
C LEU A 47 -8.65 -17.20 -2.05
N SER A 48 -8.69 -18.35 -2.70
CA SER A 48 -7.75 -18.75 -3.74
C SER A 48 -7.86 -17.84 -4.98
N PRO A 49 -6.92 -17.91 -5.94
CA PRO A 49 -7.01 -17.13 -7.17
C PRO A 49 -8.24 -17.44 -8.02
N SER A 50 -8.85 -18.61 -7.85
CA SER A 50 -10.11 -19.03 -8.49
C SER A 50 -11.32 -18.89 -7.54
N PHE A 51 -11.21 -18.03 -6.54
CA PHE A 51 -12.27 -17.66 -5.58
C PHE A 51 -12.81 -18.78 -4.68
N SER A 52 -12.22 -19.97 -4.68
CA SER A 52 -12.54 -20.97 -3.65
C SER A 52 -12.06 -20.51 -2.27
N VAL A 53 -12.88 -20.69 -1.24
CA VAL A 53 -12.52 -20.36 0.14
C VAL A 53 -11.51 -21.38 0.67
N LEU A 54 -10.35 -20.90 1.11
CA LEU A 54 -9.28 -21.72 1.66
C LEU A 54 -9.31 -21.78 3.19
N ASN A 55 -9.67 -20.68 3.85
CA ASN A 55 -9.73 -20.60 5.31
C ASN A 55 -10.55 -19.37 5.76
N PRO A 56 -11.42 -19.46 6.78
CA PRO A 56 -11.93 -20.70 7.39
C PRO A 56 -12.95 -21.40 6.48
N THR A 57 -13.63 -22.42 6.99
CA THR A 57 -14.76 -23.08 6.30
C THR A 57 -15.77 -22.03 5.82
N ALA A 58 -16.16 -22.12 4.56
CA ALA A 58 -17.13 -21.20 3.96
C ALA A 58 -18.48 -21.27 4.68
N ASP A 59 -19.08 -20.11 4.92
CA ASP A 59 -20.49 -19.99 5.29
C ASP A 59 -21.37 -19.78 4.04
N GLU A 60 -22.69 -19.79 4.22
CA GLU A 60 -23.63 -19.67 3.09
C GLU A 60 -23.48 -18.34 2.35
N GLY A 61 -23.25 -17.23 3.06
CA GLY A 61 -23.23 -15.93 2.41
C GLY A 61 -21.89 -15.54 1.78
N ILE A 62 -20.74 -16.08 2.22
CA ILE A 62 -19.51 -15.96 1.41
C ILE A 62 -19.64 -16.78 0.13
N THR A 63 -20.28 -17.95 0.22
CA THR A 63 -20.55 -18.82 -0.94
C THR A 63 -21.50 -18.14 -1.92
N ASP A 64 -22.60 -17.56 -1.44
CA ASP A 64 -23.55 -16.80 -2.26
C ASP A 64 -22.90 -15.57 -2.90
N PHE A 65 -22.09 -14.82 -2.12
CA PHE A 65 -21.34 -13.68 -2.64
C PHE A 65 -20.41 -14.08 -3.80
N ILE A 66 -19.56 -15.10 -3.61
CA ILE A 66 -18.62 -15.56 -4.64
C ILE A 66 -19.37 -15.97 -5.90
N THR A 67 -20.44 -16.75 -5.74
CA THR A 67 -21.24 -17.27 -6.87
C THR A 67 -21.92 -16.16 -7.66
N ARG A 68 -22.42 -15.12 -6.99
CA ARG A 68 -23.15 -14.02 -7.66
C ARG A 68 -22.26 -12.90 -8.15
N LYS A 69 -21.06 -12.74 -7.58
CA LYS A 69 -20.18 -11.58 -7.79
C LYS A 69 -18.84 -11.98 -8.39
N GLU A 70 -18.75 -13.11 -9.09
CA GLU A 70 -17.51 -13.54 -9.77
C GLU A 70 -16.94 -12.46 -10.69
N ALA A 71 -17.76 -11.84 -11.55
CA ALA A 71 -17.32 -10.74 -12.41
C ALA A 71 -16.79 -9.51 -11.64
N LEU A 72 -17.33 -9.24 -10.45
CA LEU A 72 -16.81 -8.19 -9.57
C LEU A 72 -15.45 -8.56 -9.01
N LEU A 73 -15.27 -9.83 -8.62
CA LEU A 73 -14.03 -10.34 -8.05
C LEU A 73 -12.91 -10.38 -9.10
N ASP A 74 -13.23 -10.73 -10.35
CA ASP A 74 -12.30 -10.63 -11.48
C ASP A 74 -11.86 -9.19 -11.72
N TYR A 75 -12.83 -8.26 -11.80
CA TYR A 75 -12.54 -6.84 -11.92
C TYR A 75 -11.65 -6.35 -10.77
N LEU A 76 -11.96 -6.76 -9.53
CA LEU A 76 -11.21 -6.38 -8.35
C LEU A 76 -9.75 -6.88 -8.41
N LYS A 77 -9.53 -8.15 -8.78
CA LYS A 77 -8.17 -8.69 -8.95
C LYS A 77 -7.41 -7.92 -10.01
N GLU A 78 -8.03 -7.66 -11.16
CA GLU A 78 -7.40 -6.89 -12.23
C GLU A 78 -7.06 -5.47 -11.77
N ALA A 79 -8.02 -4.77 -11.15
CA ALA A 79 -7.83 -3.43 -10.62
C ALA A 79 -6.69 -3.38 -9.59
N ILE A 80 -6.58 -4.36 -8.69
CA ILE A 80 -5.48 -4.46 -7.71
C ILE A 80 -4.14 -4.60 -8.43
N VAL A 81 -4.02 -5.51 -9.41
CA VAL A 81 -2.76 -5.75 -10.13
C VAL A 81 -2.36 -4.54 -10.95
N GLN A 82 -3.28 -3.94 -11.70
CA GLN A 82 -2.99 -2.73 -12.48
C GLN A 82 -2.56 -1.58 -11.57
N ASN A 83 -3.23 -1.44 -10.45
CA ASN A 83 -2.91 -0.44 -9.45
C ASN A 83 -1.51 -0.65 -8.85
N LEU A 84 -1.12 -1.89 -8.54
CA LEU A 84 0.23 -2.24 -8.10
C LEU A 84 1.30 -1.99 -9.17
N ALA A 85 0.96 -2.13 -10.46
CA ALA A 85 1.90 -1.89 -11.55
C ALA A 85 2.15 -0.39 -11.79
N VAL A 86 1.09 0.41 -11.69
CA VAL A 86 1.12 1.85 -12.03
C VAL A 86 1.48 2.73 -10.83
N TYR A 87 0.86 2.49 -9.67
CA TYR A 87 0.90 3.39 -8.52
C TYR A 87 1.59 2.77 -7.30
N SER A 88 2.45 1.79 -7.52
CA SER A 88 3.17 1.12 -6.46
C SER A 88 4.54 0.64 -6.92
N VAL A 89 5.38 0.30 -5.95
CA VAL A 89 6.67 -0.41 -6.13
C VAL A 89 6.72 -1.68 -5.28
N LEU A 90 5.62 -2.06 -4.65
CA LEU A 90 5.58 -3.14 -3.66
C LEU A 90 6.04 -4.49 -4.21
N ILE A 91 5.62 -4.80 -5.44
CA ILE A 91 6.02 -6.01 -6.16
C ILE A 91 7.49 -5.92 -6.55
N ASP A 92 7.92 -4.80 -7.14
CA ASP A 92 9.30 -4.59 -7.60
C ASP A 92 10.33 -4.78 -6.48
N ILE A 93 10.14 -4.11 -5.35
CA ILE A 93 11.09 -4.13 -4.22
C ILE A 93 11.00 -5.39 -3.36
N SER A 94 9.97 -6.21 -3.56
CA SER A 94 9.77 -7.49 -2.84
C SER A 94 9.85 -8.69 -3.78
N SER A 95 10.29 -8.46 -5.02
CA SER A 95 10.37 -9.44 -6.12
C SER A 95 11.04 -10.72 -5.69
N TYR A 96 12.21 -10.63 -5.03
CA TYR A 96 12.93 -11.79 -4.52
C TYR A 96 12.04 -12.76 -3.71
N PHE A 97 11.28 -12.24 -2.72
CA PHE A 97 10.42 -13.09 -1.89
C PHE A 97 9.19 -13.57 -2.67
N ILE A 98 8.64 -12.74 -3.55
CA ILE A 98 7.45 -13.08 -4.33
C ILE A 98 7.78 -14.18 -5.35
N GLU A 99 8.91 -14.09 -6.04
CA GLU A 99 9.39 -15.10 -6.99
C GLU A 99 9.70 -16.42 -6.28
N GLN A 100 10.38 -16.39 -5.13
CA GLN A 100 10.60 -17.58 -4.31
C GLN A 100 9.31 -18.25 -3.85
N ASN A 101 8.23 -17.48 -3.71
CA ASN A 101 6.90 -17.95 -3.36
C ASN A 101 6.01 -18.18 -4.59
N ASN A 102 6.58 -18.39 -5.77
CA ASN A 102 5.88 -18.69 -7.03
C ASN A 102 4.85 -17.62 -7.43
N GLY A 103 5.15 -16.35 -7.18
CA GLY A 103 4.24 -15.23 -7.49
C GLY A 103 3.07 -15.09 -6.51
N LEU A 104 3.00 -15.89 -5.44
CA LEU A 104 1.90 -15.83 -4.48
C LEU A 104 1.89 -14.50 -3.72
N VAL A 105 0.80 -13.75 -3.90
CA VAL A 105 0.51 -12.52 -3.16
C VAL A 105 -0.88 -12.62 -2.55
N LEU A 106 -0.98 -12.23 -1.28
CA LEU A 106 -2.23 -12.10 -0.54
C LEU A 106 -2.60 -10.62 -0.46
N ALA A 107 -3.79 -10.24 -0.94
CA ALA A 107 -4.34 -8.90 -0.80
C ALA A 107 -5.42 -8.89 0.29
N ARG A 108 -5.08 -8.35 1.47
CA ARG A 108 -6.04 -8.15 2.57
C ARG A 108 -6.70 -6.79 2.46
N LEU A 109 -7.95 -6.78 2.05
CA LEU A 109 -8.73 -5.56 1.90
C LEU A 109 -9.20 -5.06 3.26
N ARG A 110 -9.23 -3.74 3.39
CA ARG A 110 -9.88 -3.02 4.47
C ARG A 110 -10.61 -1.84 3.87
N GLU A 111 -11.92 -1.84 4.05
CA GLU A 111 -12.72 -0.72 3.59
C GLU A 111 -12.40 0.57 4.38
N ARG A 112 -12.46 1.73 3.71
CA ARG A 112 -12.23 3.04 4.32
C ARG A 112 -13.46 3.92 4.49
N ASP A 113 -14.51 3.72 3.70
CA ASP A 113 -15.62 4.69 3.59
C ASP A 113 -17.05 4.12 3.65
N SER A 114 -17.24 2.82 3.92
CA SER A 114 -18.59 2.21 4.06
C SER A 114 -19.46 2.28 2.79
N GLU A 115 -18.81 2.39 1.62
CA GLU A 115 -19.45 2.41 0.29
C GLU A 115 -18.92 1.31 -0.64
N GLY A 116 -18.07 0.41 -0.15
CA GLY A 116 -17.39 -0.62 -0.96
C GLY A 116 -16.45 -0.04 -2.02
N ARG A 117 -16.18 1.26 -1.99
CA ARG A 117 -15.48 1.98 -3.06
C ARG A 117 -13.97 2.06 -2.83
N ARG A 118 -13.56 2.44 -1.62
CA ARG A 118 -12.16 2.71 -1.29
C ARG A 118 -11.60 1.70 -0.30
N PHE A 119 -10.45 1.14 -0.66
CA PHE A 119 -9.77 0.14 0.14
C PHE A 119 -8.36 0.59 0.51
N GLU A 120 -8.00 0.36 1.77
CA GLU A 120 -6.62 0.15 2.18
C GLU A 120 -6.33 -1.34 2.03
N ILE A 121 -5.32 -1.70 1.25
CA ILE A 121 -4.98 -3.10 0.98
C ILE A 121 -3.61 -3.40 1.56
N LYS A 122 -3.53 -4.41 2.42
CA LYS A 122 -2.26 -4.93 2.93
C LYS A 122 -1.84 -6.13 2.11
N PHE A 123 -0.62 -6.09 1.62
CA PHE A 123 -0.05 -7.14 0.81
C PHE A 123 0.90 -8.00 1.62
N TYR A 124 0.81 -9.30 1.37
CA TYR A 124 1.72 -10.30 1.93
C TYR A 124 2.13 -11.28 0.85
N THR A 125 3.24 -11.99 1.08
CA THR A 125 3.61 -13.18 0.31
C THR A 125 3.87 -14.33 1.28
N HIS A 126 3.73 -15.56 0.81
CA HIS A 126 3.86 -16.76 1.62
C HIS A 126 4.28 -17.94 0.76
N SER A 127 5.04 -18.87 1.32
CA SER A 127 5.28 -20.19 0.71
C SER A 127 3.95 -20.89 0.39
N PRO A 128 3.68 -21.29 -0.86
CA PRO A 128 2.45 -22.00 -1.21
C PRO A 128 2.23 -23.30 -0.43
N LEU A 129 3.33 -24.00 -0.10
CA LEU A 129 3.30 -25.28 0.62
C LEU A 129 2.81 -25.16 2.07
N GLU A 130 3.04 -24.00 2.67
CA GLU A 130 2.79 -23.76 4.10
C GLU A 130 1.61 -22.81 4.34
N LEU A 131 0.96 -22.32 3.29
CA LEU A 131 -0.07 -21.27 3.37
C LEU A 131 -1.19 -21.61 4.38
N LEU A 132 -1.62 -22.86 4.43
CA LEU A 132 -2.71 -23.31 5.31
C LEU A 132 -2.23 -23.83 6.67
N THR A 133 -0.96 -24.20 6.79
CA THR A 133 -0.40 -24.81 8.01
C THR A 133 0.36 -23.83 8.89
N ARG A 134 0.92 -22.76 8.30
CA ARG A 134 1.73 -21.74 8.99
C ARG A 134 1.37 -20.33 8.54
N TYR A 135 0.08 -20.06 8.38
CA TYR A 135 -0.44 -18.82 7.80
C TYR A 135 0.11 -17.53 8.46
N GLU A 136 0.48 -17.60 9.74
CA GLU A 136 1.11 -16.54 10.51
C GLU A 136 2.49 -16.12 10.01
N ASP A 137 3.22 -16.99 9.31
CA ASP A 137 4.59 -16.78 8.82
C ASP A 137 4.64 -15.95 7.54
N LYS A 138 3.49 -15.47 7.04
CA LYS A 138 3.43 -14.58 5.87
C LYS A 138 4.34 -13.38 6.02
N ILE A 139 5.06 -13.09 4.95
CA ILE A 139 5.96 -11.96 4.84
C ILE A 139 5.13 -10.75 4.45
N TYR A 140 5.21 -9.69 5.25
CA TYR A 140 4.55 -8.42 4.93
C TYR A 140 5.29 -7.72 3.80
N VAL A 141 4.58 -7.46 2.70
CA VAL A 141 5.10 -6.78 1.51
C VAL A 141 4.93 -5.26 1.67
N GLY A 142 3.75 -4.82 2.10
CA GLY A 142 3.45 -3.41 2.31
C GLY A 142 1.96 -3.12 2.21
N ARG A 143 1.62 -1.85 2.02
CA ARG A 143 0.24 -1.38 1.89
C ARG A 143 0.10 -0.45 0.69
N ASP A 144 -1.06 -0.53 0.05
CA ASP A 144 -1.46 0.39 -1.00
C ASP A 144 -2.97 0.73 -0.91
N PHE A 145 -3.45 1.65 -1.74
CA PHE A 145 -4.82 2.17 -1.69
C PHE A 145 -5.52 2.06 -3.04
N LEU A 146 -6.76 1.62 -3.05
CA LEU A 146 -7.53 1.45 -4.27
C LEU A 146 -8.86 2.20 -4.18
N ASP A 147 -9.20 3.00 -5.19
CA ASP A 147 -10.54 3.54 -5.40
C ASP A 147 -11.07 2.94 -6.70
N LEU A 148 -12.07 2.06 -6.60
CA LEU A 148 -12.60 1.31 -7.74
C LEU A 148 -13.22 2.21 -8.82
N TYR A 149 -13.64 3.44 -8.46
CA TYR A 149 -14.28 4.41 -9.36
C TYR A 149 -13.32 5.53 -9.79
N SER A 150 -12.10 5.56 -9.27
CA SER A 150 -11.10 6.57 -9.61
C SER A 150 -9.73 5.93 -9.80
N PRO A 151 -9.57 5.11 -10.87
CA PRO A 151 -8.33 4.36 -11.11
C PRO A 151 -7.12 5.29 -11.34
N ASN A 152 -7.34 6.51 -11.83
CA ASN A 152 -6.31 7.53 -11.93
C ASN A 152 -6.17 8.28 -10.60
N ARG A 153 -5.08 8.05 -9.87
CA ARG A 153 -4.88 8.69 -8.57
C ARG A 153 -4.44 10.14 -8.70
N LYS A 154 -5.06 11.02 -7.90
CA LYS A 154 -4.58 12.39 -7.71
C LYS A 154 -3.22 12.37 -7.03
N TYR A 155 -2.30 13.21 -7.49
CA TYR A 155 -0.95 13.35 -6.94
C TYR A 155 -0.22 12.01 -6.79
N PHE A 156 -0.41 11.09 -7.75
CA PHE A 156 0.14 9.72 -7.70
C PHE A 156 -0.28 8.90 -6.47
N GLY A 157 -1.32 9.30 -5.72
CA GLY A 157 -1.76 8.63 -4.50
C GLY A 157 -0.93 8.93 -3.24
N VAL A 158 -0.02 9.91 -3.30
CA VAL A 158 0.86 10.27 -2.17
C VAL A 158 0.04 10.68 -0.94
N LYS A 159 -1.07 11.40 -1.14
CA LYS A 159 -1.96 11.84 -0.05
C LYS A 159 -2.41 10.68 0.84
N ASP A 160 -2.86 9.57 0.24
CA ASP A 160 -3.35 8.42 1.01
C ASP A 160 -2.24 7.77 1.82
N SER A 161 -1.02 7.73 1.27
CA SER A 161 0.15 7.21 1.97
C SER A 161 0.49 8.06 3.19
N ILE A 162 0.56 9.39 3.05
CA ILE A 162 0.84 10.33 4.15
C ILE A 162 -0.22 10.22 5.26
N VAL A 163 -1.50 10.26 4.90
CA VAL A 163 -2.60 10.14 5.85
C VAL A 163 -2.57 8.79 6.57
N SER A 164 -2.26 7.71 5.84
CA SER A 164 -2.16 6.39 6.43
C SER A 164 -0.97 6.28 7.38
N LEU A 165 0.21 6.82 7.06
CA LEU A 165 1.36 6.81 7.96
C LEU A 165 1.03 7.47 9.31
N LYS A 166 0.35 8.62 9.29
CA LYS A 166 -0.12 9.28 10.52
C LYS A 166 -1.08 8.40 11.32
N ALA A 167 -2.11 7.85 10.67
CA ALA A 167 -3.06 6.97 11.34
C ALA A 167 -2.41 5.67 11.87
N GLN A 168 -1.38 5.17 11.19
CA GLN A 168 -0.60 4.02 11.63
C GLN A 168 0.23 4.33 12.85
N PHE A 169 0.89 5.48 12.89
CA PHE A 169 1.66 5.92 14.05
C PHE A 169 0.78 6.05 15.30
N VAL A 170 -0.41 6.67 15.20
CA VAL A 170 -1.35 6.76 16.32
C VAL A 170 -1.66 5.37 16.90
N ARG A 171 -2.00 4.40 16.04
CA ARG A 171 -2.26 3.02 16.46
C ARG A 171 -1.03 2.30 17.01
N LEU A 172 0.16 2.63 16.51
CA LEU A 172 1.43 2.08 17.01
C LEU A 172 1.68 2.57 18.44
N SER A 173 1.49 3.85 18.70
CA SER A 173 1.63 4.50 20.01
C SER A 173 0.60 3.96 21.01
N GLU A 174 -0.68 3.84 20.62
CA GLU A 174 -1.71 3.20 21.45
C GLU A 174 -1.34 1.76 21.80
N ARG A 175 -0.86 1.00 20.80
CA ARG A 175 -0.45 -0.40 21.01
C ARG A 175 0.75 -0.51 21.94
N ALA A 176 1.67 0.45 21.93
CA ALA A 176 2.82 0.46 22.82
C ALA A 176 2.39 0.42 24.29
N GLY A 177 1.37 1.21 24.66
CA GLY A 177 0.81 1.23 26.01
C GLY A 177 0.38 -0.14 26.55
N SER A 178 -0.11 -1.02 25.67
CA SER A 178 -0.59 -2.36 26.03
C SER A 178 0.44 -3.48 25.87
N LYS A 179 1.46 -3.29 25.03
CA LYS A 179 2.39 -4.36 24.62
C LYS A 179 3.82 -4.17 25.11
N LEU A 180 4.20 -2.95 25.46
CA LEU A 180 5.58 -2.63 25.76
C LEU A 180 5.74 -2.38 27.26
N LYS A 181 6.59 -3.18 27.92
CA LYS A 181 6.94 -2.96 29.33
C LYS A 181 7.83 -1.73 29.45
N LYS A 182 7.59 -0.89 30.46
CA LYS A 182 8.33 0.35 30.72
C LYS A 182 8.35 1.30 29.51
N VAL A 183 7.17 1.65 29.00
CA VAL A 183 6.99 2.55 27.85
C VAL A 183 7.74 3.87 28.01
N GLN A 184 7.92 4.36 29.24
CA GLN A 184 8.62 5.60 29.51
C GLN A 184 10.07 5.60 28.98
N GLU A 185 10.73 4.44 28.92
CA GLU A 185 12.10 4.32 28.39
C GLU A 185 12.21 4.62 26.89
N PHE A 186 11.08 4.66 26.18
CA PHE A 186 11.01 4.88 24.74
C PHE A 186 10.24 6.18 24.39
N GLY A 187 9.86 6.97 25.40
CA GLY A 187 9.01 8.15 25.23
C GLY A 187 9.59 9.17 24.27
N SER A 188 10.92 9.38 24.29
CA SER A 188 11.60 10.29 23.37
C SER A 188 11.44 9.87 21.91
N TYR A 189 11.55 8.58 21.58
CA TYR A 189 11.36 8.08 20.22
C TYR A 189 9.90 8.21 19.76
N PHE A 190 8.93 7.95 20.63
CA PHE A 190 7.53 8.21 20.28
C PHE A 190 7.26 9.69 20.05
N GLN A 191 7.86 10.58 20.84
CA GLN A 191 7.74 12.02 20.63
C GLN A 191 8.34 12.43 19.28
N GLU A 192 9.59 12.04 19.03
CA GLU A 192 10.33 12.40 17.81
C GLU A 192 9.65 11.86 16.54
N ILE A 193 9.28 10.57 16.52
CA ILE A 193 8.52 9.98 15.41
C ILE A 193 7.17 10.72 15.24
N GLY A 194 6.52 11.07 16.34
CA GLY A 194 5.27 11.82 16.32
C GLY A 194 5.42 13.19 15.68
N ASP A 195 6.51 13.90 16.00
CA ASP A 195 6.82 15.21 15.43
C ASP A 195 7.11 15.08 13.93
N SER A 196 7.99 14.16 13.51
CA SER A 196 8.29 13.91 12.08
C SER A 196 7.07 13.50 11.27
N VAL A 197 6.20 12.64 11.81
CA VAL A 197 4.94 12.23 11.16
C VAL A 197 3.98 13.41 11.01
N ASN A 198 3.89 14.29 12.02
CA ASN A 198 3.03 15.45 11.97
C ASN A 198 3.57 16.50 10.99
N GLU A 199 4.88 16.70 10.93
CA GLU A 199 5.53 17.58 9.97
C GLU A 199 5.31 17.08 8.53
N LEU A 200 5.62 15.81 8.24
CA LEU A 200 5.32 15.17 6.95
C LEU A 200 3.84 15.33 6.58
N HIS A 201 2.94 15.14 7.54
CA HIS A 201 1.51 15.28 7.31
C HIS A 201 1.11 16.72 6.97
N ASN A 202 1.58 17.71 7.72
CA ASN A 202 1.15 19.09 7.54
C ASN A 202 1.81 19.70 6.32
N GLU A 203 3.14 19.67 6.26
CA GLU A 203 3.92 20.27 5.17
C GLU A 203 3.74 19.49 3.87
N GLY A 204 3.77 18.16 3.94
CA GLY A 204 3.56 17.32 2.75
C GLY A 204 2.19 17.54 2.11
N LEU A 205 1.12 17.69 2.90
CA LEU A 205 -0.21 17.99 2.35
C LEU A 205 -0.31 19.41 1.80
N LEU A 206 0.35 20.40 2.41
CA LEU A 206 0.41 21.77 1.88
C LEU A 206 1.13 21.81 0.52
N ILE A 207 2.26 21.12 0.41
CA ILE A 207 2.98 20.97 -0.86
C ILE A 207 2.08 20.33 -1.91
N LEU A 208 1.37 19.24 -1.59
CA LEU A 208 0.46 18.58 -2.53
C LEU A 208 -0.66 19.50 -3.02
N GLN A 209 -1.20 20.37 -2.16
CA GLN A 209 -2.23 21.33 -2.56
C GLN A 209 -1.72 22.36 -3.59
N SER A 210 -0.42 22.66 -3.60
CA SER A 210 0.19 23.54 -4.59
C SER A 210 0.40 22.89 -5.96
N LEU A 211 0.37 21.55 -6.03
CA LEU A 211 0.64 20.78 -7.25
C LEU A 211 -0.63 20.57 -8.09
N PRO A 212 -0.50 20.27 -9.40
CA PRO A 212 -1.62 19.80 -10.18
C PRO A 212 -2.07 18.42 -9.68
N PRO A 213 -3.39 18.15 -9.56
CA PRO A 213 -3.89 16.84 -9.13
C PRO A 213 -3.51 15.73 -10.10
N HIS A 214 -3.35 16.02 -11.39
CA HIS A 214 -2.85 15.09 -12.39
C HIS A 214 -1.83 15.81 -13.27
N LEU A 215 -0.72 15.12 -13.57
CA LEU A 215 0.32 15.67 -14.44
C LEU A 215 0.04 15.29 -15.90
N ASP A 216 -0.26 16.28 -16.73
CA ASP A 216 -0.32 16.13 -18.18
C ASP A 216 1.06 16.43 -18.77
N PHE A 217 1.90 15.40 -18.84
CA PHE A 217 3.28 15.53 -19.33
C PHE A 217 3.40 16.11 -20.74
N ALA A 218 2.34 16.08 -21.56
CA ALA A 218 2.34 16.66 -22.88
C ALA A 218 2.24 18.21 -22.87
N LYS A 219 1.71 18.78 -21.77
CA LYS A 219 1.50 20.23 -21.62
C LYS A 219 2.51 20.92 -20.71
N LEU A 220 3.21 20.16 -19.87
CA LEU A 220 4.17 20.71 -18.92
C LEU A 220 5.48 21.10 -19.62
N SER A 221 5.99 22.29 -19.31
CA SER A 221 7.30 22.73 -19.77
C SER A 221 8.41 22.04 -18.96
N GLY A 222 9.65 22.07 -19.47
CA GLY A 222 10.81 21.56 -18.74
C GLY A 222 11.00 22.24 -17.37
N LYS A 223 10.69 23.54 -17.28
CA LYS A 223 10.73 24.30 -16.02
C LYS A 223 9.66 23.79 -15.04
N ASP A 224 8.41 23.63 -15.49
CA ASP A 224 7.34 23.11 -14.64
C ASP A 224 7.68 21.72 -14.08
N LEU A 225 8.27 20.85 -14.92
CA LEU A 225 8.70 19.53 -14.49
C LEU A 225 9.80 19.59 -13.43
N ILE A 226 10.78 20.48 -13.57
CA ILE A 226 11.85 20.68 -12.57
C ILE A 226 11.25 21.15 -11.24
N ASP A 227 10.36 22.13 -11.28
CA ASP A 227 9.73 22.71 -10.11
C ASP A 227 8.84 21.67 -9.39
N ILE A 228 8.01 20.94 -10.13
CA ILE A 228 7.18 19.84 -9.60
C ILE A 228 8.06 18.72 -9.00
N ASN A 229 9.16 18.34 -9.68
CA ASN A 229 10.07 17.32 -9.18
C ASN A 229 10.76 17.75 -7.88
N ALA A 230 11.10 19.03 -7.74
CA ALA A 230 11.65 19.58 -6.50
C ALA A 230 10.64 19.48 -5.36
N GLN A 231 9.38 19.83 -5.59
CA GLN A 231 8.32 19.72 -4.58
C GLN A 231 8.12 18.27 -4.10
N TYR A 232 8.07 17.28 -5.01
CA TYR A 232 7.97 15.88 -4.61
C TYR A 232 9.23 15.38 -3.87
N ARG A 233 10.43 15.88 -4.22
CA ARG A 233 11.66 15.57 -3.46
C ARG A 233 11.60 16.12 -2.03
N THR A 234 11.08 17.33 -1.84
CA THR A 234 10.88 17.90 -0.50
C THR A 234 9.99 17.01 0.35
N ILE A 235 8.87 16.52 -0.20
CA ILE A 235 8.02 15.55 0.53
C ILE A 235 8.82 14.29 0.88
N ASN A 236 9.59 13.74 -0.07
CA ASN A 236 10.38 12.55 0.16
C ASN A 236 11.46 12.75 1.25
N HIS A 237 12.04 13.95 1.41
CA HIS A 237 12.99 14.24 2.48
C HIS A 237 12.35 14.04 3.86
N TYR A 238 11.14 14.54 4.09
CA TYR A 238 10.40 14.28 5.33
C TYR A 238 10.14 12.78 5.57
N VAL A 239 9.90 12.01 4.50
CA VAL A 239 9.72 10.55 4.61
C VAL A 239 11.04 9.86 4.99
N ILE A 240 12.18 10.33 4.47
CA ILE A 240 13.52 9.80 4.80
C ILE A 240 13.89 10.12 6.25
N GLU A 241 13.66 11.34 6.71
CA GLU A 241 13.91 11.73 8.11
C GLU A 241 13.08 10.85 9.06
N LEU A 242 11.78 10.69 8.77
CA LEU A 242 10.92 9.77 9.52
C LEU A 242 11.45 8.33 9.52
N HIS A 243 11.94 7.83 8.38
CA HIS A 243 12.49 6.49 8.26
C HIS A 243 13.68 6.28 9.19
N ASP A 244 14.59 7.25 9.25
CA ASP A 244 15.83 7.14 9.99
C ASP A 244 15.56 7.08 11.50
N THR A 245 14.69 7.95 12.02
CA THR A 245 14.24 7.88 13.43
C THR A 245 13.57 6.54 13.75
N ILE A 246 12.74 6.00 12.85
CA ILE A 246 12.10 4.69 13.05
C ILE A 246 13.15 3.57 13.05
N ALA A 247 14.16 3.65 12.19
CA ALA A 247 15.22 2.64 12.10
C ALA A 247 16.07 2.59 13.39
N GLU A 248 16.37 3.75 13.97
CA GLU A 248 17.03 3.85 15.28
C GLU A 248 16.15 3.25 16.38
N PHE A 249 14.87 3.61 16.41
CA PHE A 249 13.92 3.08 17.40
C PHE A 249 13.79 1.56 17.30
N GLU A 250 13.67 1.00 16.09
CA GLU A 250 13.64 -0.44 15.88
C GLU A 250 14.92 -1.12 16.40
N SER A 251 16.08 -0.53 16.11
CA SER A 251 17.39 -1.05 16.56
C SER A 251 17.47 -1.10 18.08
N LEU A 252 17.01 -0.05 18.77
CA LEU A 252 16.93 -0.02 20.22
C LEU A 252 15.97 -1.08 20.77
N LEU A 253 14.80 -1.27 20.15
CA LEU A 253 13.85 -2.31 20.56
C LEU A 253 14.45 -3.71 20.42
N ARG A 254 15.21 -3.97 19.36
CA ARG A 254 15.93 -5.24 19.17
C ARG A 254 17.01 -5.43 20.22
N PHE A 255 17.82 -4.40 20.46
CA PHE A 255 18.86 -4.42 21.49
C PHE A 255 18.29 -4.69 22.89
N LYS A 256 17.12 -4.11 23.21
CA LYS A 256 16.40 -4.36 24.46
C LYS A 256 15.49 -5.59 24.41
N GLU A 257 15.61 -6.47 23.41
CA GLU A 257 14.85 -7.73 23.29
C GLU A 257 13.32 -7.56 23.40
N ARG A 258 12.77 -6.47 22.83
CA ARG A 258 11.33 -6.17 22.83
C ARG A 258 10.61 -6.82 21.63
N SER A 259 10.81 -8.12 21.44
CA SER A 259 10.37 -8.88 20.26
C SER A 259 8.86 -8.84 19.99
N ASP A 260 8.03 -8.77 21.05
CA ASP A 260 6.57 -8.73 20.90
C ASP A 260 6.04 -7.46 20.24
N PHE A 261 6.78 -6.36 20.40
CA PHE A 261 6.42 -5.04 19.88
C PHE A 261 7.19 -4.68 18.61
N VAL A 262 8.47 -5.09 18.50
CA VAL A 262 9.34 -4.70 17.37
C VAL A 262 8.72 -5.00 16.01
N ARG A 263 8.00 -6.13 15.87
CA ARG A 263 7.31 -6.49 14.63
C ARG A 263 6.34 -5.43 14.10
N TYR A 264 5.75 -4.61 14.97
CA TYR A 264 4.86 -3.52 14.56
C TYR A 264 5.66 -2.33 14.03
N VAL A 265 6.80 -2.02 14.66
CA VAL A 265 7.74 -1.00 14.19
C VAL A 265 8.38 -1.43 12.87
N THR A 266 8.77 -2.70 12.73
CA THR A 266 9.30 -3.25 11.46
C THR A 266 8.30 -3.10 10.31
N LYS A 267 7.01 -3.40 10.54
CA LYS A 267 5.96 -3.22 9.52
C LYS A 267 5.75 -1.75 9.15
N TYR A 268 5.73 -0.88 10.17
CA TYR A 268 5.61 0.56 9.95
C TYR A 268 6.80 1.12 9.16
N LYS A 269 8.03 0.74 9.54
CA LYS A 269 9.25 1.08 8.81
C LYS A 269 9.19 0.59 7.36
N LYS A 270 8.75 -0.65 7.12
CA LYS A 270 8.60 -1.20 5.77
C LYS A 270 7.69 -0.34 4.90
N ASP A 271 6.57 0.15 5.42
CA ASP A 271 5.69 1.05 4.66
C ASP A 271 6.37 2.39 4.34
N VAL A 272 7.14 2.95 5.27
CA VAL A 272 7.93 4.17 5.02
C VAL A 272 9.01 3.93 3.97
N THR A 273 9.77 2.83 4.07
CA THR A 273 10.77 2.42 3.06
C THR A 273 10.14 2.23 1.67
N ASN A 274 8.96 1.62 1.61
CA ASN A 274 8.22 1.43 0.36
C ASN A 274 7.80 2.78 -0.23
N LEU A 275 7.37 3.74 0.59
CA LEU A 275 7.02 5.09 0.13
C LEU A 275 8.25 5.85 -0.41
N ILE A 276 9.40 5.76 0.26
CA ILE A 276 10.67 6.34 -0.25
C ILE A 276 11.00 5.75 -1.63
N SER A 277 10.89 4.43 -1.75
CA SER A 277 11.15 3.73 -3.02
C SER A 277 10.15 4.16 -4.10
N TYR A 278 8.88 4.36 -3.74
CA TYR A 278 7.84 4.83 -4.66
C TYR A 278 8.16 6.23 -5.18
N PHE A 279 8.55 7.16 -4.30
CA PHE A 279 9.03 8.48 -4.69
C PHE A 279 10.20 8.38 -5.67
N ASN A 280 11.23 7.63 -5.31
CA ASN A 280 12.46 7.55 -6.10
C ASN A 280 12.24 6.92 -7.49
N ILE A 281 11.42 5.88 -7.58
CA ILE A 281 11.24 5.09 -8.81
C ILE A 281 10.10 5.65 -9.67
N LYS A 282 8.88 5.74 -9.11
CA LYS A 282 7.65 5.98 -9.88
C LYS A 282 7.23 7.45 -9.94
N ILE A 283 7.73 8.31 -9.05
CA ILE A 283 7.43 9.75 -9.07
C ILE A 283 8.64 10.53 -9.59
N ASN A 284 9.65 10.73 -8.74
CA ASN A 284 10.82 11.53 -9.07
C ASN A 284 11.63 10.92 -10.22
N GLY A 285 11.76 9.60 -10.27
CA GLY A 285 12.44 8.89 -11.36
C GLY A 285 11.77 9.12 -12.72
N VAL A 286 10.44 8.98 -12.78
CA VAL A 286 9.65 9.22 -13.98
C VAL A 286 9.73 10.69 -14.41
N ILE A 287 9.55 11.64 -13.47
CA ILE A 287 9.62 13.06 -13.78
C ILE A 287 11.04 13.44 -14.26
N ALA A 288 12.09 12.93 -13.60
CA ALA A 288 13.47 13.15 -14.03
C ALA A 288 13.76 12.60 -15.43
N GLN A 289 13.23 11.42 -15.77
CA GLN A 289 13.32 10.89 -17.13
C GLN A 289 12.64 11.83 -18.14
N ARG A 290 11.45 12.36 -17.81
CA ARG A 290 10.74 13.33 -18.66
C ARG A 290 11.52 14.63 -18.84
N ILE A 291 12.12 15.16 -17.78
CA ILE A 291 13.00 16.35 -17.84
C ILE A 291 14.15 16.12 -18.83
N ARG A 292 14.80 14.96 -18.79
CA ARG A 292 15.91 14.63 -19.72
C ARG A 292 15.47 14.53 -21.18
N LEU A 293 14.20 14.19 -21.43
CA LEU A 293 13.61 14.11 -22.78
C LEU A 293 13.14 15.47 -23.30
N CYS A 294 12.98 16.48 -22.44
CA CYS A 294 12.77 17.85 -22.88
C CYS A 294 14.02 18.29 -23.65
N LYS A 295 13.91 18.44 -24.98
CA LYS A 295 14.96 19.06 -25.79
C LYS A 295 15.32 20.38 -25.10
N ALA A 296 16.62 20.59 -24.86
CA ALA A 296 17.13 21.85 -24.35
C ALA A 296 16.72 22.97 -25.32
N LYS A 297 15.56 23.59 -25.07
CA LYS A 297 15.31 24.97 -25.46
C LYS A 297 15.72 25.80 -24.26
N HIS A 298 17.02 25.81 -23.97
CA HIS A 298 17.59 26.91 -23.22
C HIS A 298 18.22 27.87 -24.23
N PRO A 299 17.94 29.18 -24.14
CA PRO A 299 18.65 30.20 -24.90
C PRO A 299 20.14 30.21 -24.58
#